data_AF-A0A7V6IQN3-F1
#
_entry.id   AF-A0A7V6IQN3-F1
#
_cell.length_a   1.000
_cell.length_b   1.000
_cell.length_c   1.000
_cell.angle_alpha   90.00
_cell.angle_beta   90.00
_cell.angle_gamma   90.00
#
_symmetry.space_group_name_H-M   'P 1'
#
loop_
_entity.id
_entity.type
_entity.pdbx_description
1 polymer ?
#
loop_
_entity_poly.entity_id
_entity_poly.type
_entity_poly.pdbx_seq_one_letter_code
_entity_poly.pdbx_strand_id
1 'polypeptide(L)'
;MSQIHCIRKRKPGQHLKLADRKTLEYLYNQNLKRSKKEKLTQKELAKQLGWSEATLSRELRRGLVKQKSSDLTTYETYSSYVAQSNIQQNWERKGLELKIGNDHKLCSEIERLLLGEEMPSINRLRYSPEAIVMHFEKNGWPTATRICARTIYNYVEQEVFLNVTRKDLPRKGARKKRRYRRIEKRLSPPDKKRIEHRPEASELRKERGHWEMDCIESIKSDYTCLLTLVDRYSRECLIFKLRRQSQESVLRKINGLERKMGRKSFREKFKSITVDNGSEFLDWKNMEQSVLSKGKRTEIYYARAYSSWERGSNENLNGFIRYFIPKGTKLKSISAIEIKQLEEFINKYPRKILGGCSAENFHQAAA
;
A
#
# COMPACT_ATOMS: atom_id res chain seq x y z
N MET A 1 -0.94 60.64 23.50
CA MET A 1 -1.35 59.25 23.84
C MET A 1 -2.14 58.68 22.68
N SER A 2 -1.55 57.83 21.84
CA SER A 2 -2.26 57.22 20.70
C SER A 2 -3.28 56.19 21.23
N GLN A 3 -4.57 56.47 21.09
CA GLN A 3 -5.61 55.48 21.32
C GLN A 3 -5.43 54.37 20.29
N ILE A 4 -4.97 53.20 20.74
CA ILE A 4 -4.96 51.98 19.94
C ILE A 4 -6.43 51.56 19.79
N HIS A 5 -7.11 52.10 18.79
CA HIS A 5 -8.43 51.60 18.38
C HIS A 5 -8.20 50.32 17.58
N CYS A 6 -8.68 49.19 18.10
CA CYS A 6 -8.64 47.93 17.39
C CYS A 6 -9.59 48.01 16.17
N ILE A 7 -9.05 48.26 14.98
CA ILE A 7 -9.80 48.41 13.72
C ILE A 7 -10.34 47.06 13.18
N ARG A 8 -10.04 45.93 13.84
CA ARG A 8 -10.41 44.58 13.37
C ARG A 8 -11.77 44.16 13.93
N LYS A 9 -12.82 44.23 13.11
CA LYS A 9 -14.13 43.62 13.44
C LYS A 9 -14.03 42.09 13.30
N ARG A 10 -14.18 41.36 14.41
CA ARG A 10 -14.11 39.89 14.46
C ARG A 10 -15.44 39.26 14.03
N LYS A 11 -15.39 38.19 13.24
CA LYS A 11 -16.59 37.38 12.93
C LYS A 11 -16.93 36.47 14.12
N PRO A 12 -18.21 36.32 14.50
CA PRO A 12 -18.64 35.33 15.49
C PRO A 12 -18.09 33.92 15.16
N GLY A 13 -17.67 33.16 16.18
CA GLY A 13 -17.16 31.79 16.03
C GLY A 13 -15.66 31.64 15.74
N GLN A 14 -14.94 32.71 15.41
CA GLN A 14 -13.49 32.61 15.16
C GLN A 14 -12.67 32.44 16.46
N HIS A 15 -11.72 31.50 16.51
CA HIS A 15 -10.77 31.41 17.62
C HIS A 15 -9.84 32.65 17.66
N LEU A 16 -9.49 33.12 18.87
CA LEU A 16 -8.53 34.20 19.04
C LEU A 16 -7.14 33.74 18.55
N LYS A 17 -6.42 34.61 17.84
CA LYS A 17 -5.03 34.35 17.42
C LYS A 17 -4.07 34.72 18.54
N LEU A 18 -2.83 34.23 18.48
CA LEU A 18 -1.79 34.58 19.45
C LEU A 18 -1.54 36.10 19.52
N ALA A 19 -1.59 36.81 18.39
CA ALA A 19 -1.45 38.26 18.35
C ALA A 19 -2.57 38.98 19.13
N ASP A 20 -3.81 38.49 19.03
CA ASP A 20 -4.96 39.03 19.76
C ASP A 20 -4.78 38.82 21.27
N ARG A 21 -4.26 37.65 21.68
CA ARG A 21 -3.92 37.34 23.07
C ARG A 21 -2.79 38.21 23.62
N LYS A 22 -1.73 38.46 22.85
CA LYS A 22 -0.64 39.38 23.24
C LYS A 22 -1.14 40.80 23.43
N THR A 23 -2.08 41.24 22.58
CA THR A 23 -2.72 42.56 22.71
C THR A 23 -3.53 42.65 24.01
N LEU A 24 -4.30 41.59 24.32
CA LEU A 24 -5.01 41.50 25.60
C LEU A 24 -4.03 41.50 26.79
N GLU A 25 -2.94 40.75 26.73
CA GLU A 25 -1.91 40.72 27.79
C GLU A 25 -1.33 42.10 28.07
N TYR A 26 -0.95 42.83 27.02
CA TYR A 26 -0.48 44.19 27.18
C TYR A 26 -1.53 45.09 27.84
N LEU A 27 -2.75 45.12 27.32
CA LEU A 27 -3.81 46.01 27.82
C LEU A 27 -4.26 45.65 29.25
N TYR A 28 -4.42 44.36 29.53
CA TYR A 28 -4.85 43.87 30.84
C TYR A 28 -3.78 44.17 31.90
N ASN A 29 -2.51 43.89 31.61
CA ASN A 29 -1.42 44.09 32.57
C ASN A 29 -1.10 45.59 32.78
N GLN A 30 -1.28 46.42 31.75
CA GLN A 30 -1.24 47.88 31.93
C GLN A 30 -2.41 48.38 32.78
N ASN A 31 -3.62 47.83 32.57
CA ASN A 31 -4.79 48.18 33.37
C ASN A 31 -4.64 47.79 34.85
N LEU A 32 -3.92 46.71 35.16
CA LEU A 32 -3.60 46.33 36.54
C LEU A 32 -2.77 47.36 37.29
N LYS A 33 -1.92 48.13 36.58
CA LYS A 33 -1.03 49.16 37.15
C LYS A 33 -1.73 50.50 37.39
N ARG A 34 -2.95 50.69 36.88
CA ARG A 34 -3.71 51.94 37.04
C ARG A 34 -4.24 52.10 38.46
N SER A 35 -4.44 53.36 38.85
CA SER A 35 -5.09 53.68 40.12
C SER A 35 -6.52 53.11 40.16
N LYS A 36 -7.07 52.85 41.36
CA LYS A 36 -8.40 52.25 41.52
C LYS A 36 -9.51 53.04 40.81
N LYS A 37 -9.36 54.36 40.68
CA LYS A 37 -10.31 55.26 40.00
C LYS A 37 -10.21 55.21 38.46
N GLU A 38 -9.08 54.79 37.91
CA GLU A 38 -8.78 54.79 36.47
C GLU A 38 -8.74 53.38 35.85
N LYS A 39 -8.95 52.36 36.68
CA LYS A 39 -8.94 50.96 36.28
C LYS A 39 -10.18 50.64 35.46
N LEU A 40 -9.96 50.21 34.23
CA LEU A 40 -11.03 49.83 33.32
C LEU A 40 -11.69 48.53 33.78
N THR A 41 -13.01 48.51 33.67
CA THR A 41 -13.85 47.32 33.82
C THR A 41 -13.64 46.35 32.66
N GLN A 42 -14.05 45.09 32.83
CA GLN A 42 -14.01 44.11 31.73
C GLN A 42 -14.87 44.55 30.54
N LYS A 43 -15.98 45.26 30.78
CA LYS A 43 -16.84 45.82 29.73
C LYS A 43 -16.11 46.85 28.88
N GLU A 44 -15.37 47.76 29.51
CA GLU A 44 -14.59 48.79 28.82
C GLU A 44 -13.40 48.19 28.06
N LEU A 45 -12.70 47.23 28.66
CA LEU A 45 -11.63 46.49 27.99
C LEU A 45 -12.15 45.72 26.77
N ALA A 46 -13.32 45.08 26.88
CA ALA A 46 -13.96 44.37 25.78
C ALA A 46 -14.33 45.34 24.65
N LYS A 47 -14.87 46.51 24.98
CA LYS A 47 -15.18 47.59 24.01
C LYS A 47 -13.91 48.07 23.30
N GLN A 48 -12.81 48.28 24.01
CA GLN A 48 -11.54 48.73 23.43
C GLN A 48 -10.92 47.67 22.49
N LEU A 49 -11.06 46.39 22.84
CA LEU A 49 -10.58 45.27 22.03
C LEU A 49 -11.51 44.92 20.85
N GLY A 50 -12.74 45.44 20.84
CA GLY A 50 -13.77 45.06 19.88
C GLY A 50 -14.28 43.62 20.08
N TRP A 51 -14.25 43.11 21.31
CA TRP A 51 -14.68 41.75 21.67
C TRP A 51 -16.01 41.78 22.43
N SER A 52 -16.76 40.68 22.40
CA SER A 52 -17.88 40.52 23.33
C SER A 52 -17.35 40.29 24.75
N GLU A 53 -18.07 40.80 25.76
CA GLU A 53 -17.72 40.62 27.18
C GLU A 53 -17.56 39.13 27.54
N ALA A 54 -18.44 38.27 27.02
CA ALA A 54 -18.35 36.82 27.18
C ALA A 54 -17.08 36.21 26.56
N THR A 55 -16.58 36.73 25.43
CA THR A 55 -15.32 36.26 24.85
C THR A 55 -14.16 36.62 25.77
N LEU A 56 -14.11 37.88 26.21
CA LEU A 56 -13.04 38.37 27.09
C LEU A 56 -13.01 37.59 28.40
N SER A 57 -14.16 37.42 29.04
CA SER A 57 -14.28 36.67 30.30
C SER A 57 -13.80 35.22 30.17
N ARG A 58 -14.20 34.51 29.10
CA ARG A 58 -13.74 33.14 28.83
C ARG A 58 -12.23 33.09 28.57
N GLU A 59 -11.69 34.08 27.87
CA GLU A 59 -10.26 34.12 27.57
C GLU A 59 -9.42 34.43 28.82
N LEU A 60 -9.84 35.39 29.65
CA LEU A 60 -9.21 35.69 30.92
C LEU A 60 -9.18 34.45 31.82
N ARG A 61 -10.30 33.70 31.91
CA ARG A 61 -10.35 32.43 32.67
C ARG A 61 -9.31 31.40 32.19
N ARG A 62 -8.94 31.41 30.91
CA ARG A 62 -7.93 30.48 30.36
C ARG A 62 -6.48 30.91 30.61
N GLY A 63 -6.24 32.21 30.76
CA GLY A 63 -4.90 32.80 30.78
C GLY A 63 -4.51 33.50 32.08
N LEU A 64 -5.42 33.64 33.04
CA LEU A 64 -5.11 34.21 34.34
C LEU A 64 -4.19 33.28 35.12
N VAL A 65 -3.08 33.85 35.60
CA VAL A 65 -2.05 33.17 36.36
C VAL A 65 -1.68 33.97 37.59
N LYS A 66 -1.30 33.27 38.66
CA LYS A 66 -0.73 33.89 39.86
C LYS A 66 0.78 33.98 39.68
N GLN A 67 1.33 35.19 39.79
CA GLN A 67 2.77 35.45 39.77
C GLN A 67 3.20 36.04 41.11
N LYS A 68 4.49 35.92 41.44
CA LYS A 68 5.09 36.57 42.60
C LYS A 68 5.91 37.77 42.14
N SER A 69 5.75 38.89 42.83
CA SER A 69 6.58 40.07 42.65
C SER A 69 7.92 39.91 43.40
N SER A 70 8.86 40.83 43.20
CA SER A 70 10.19 40.80 43.83
C SER A 70 10.14 40.85 45.36
N ASP A 71 9.07 41.42 45.91
CA ASP A 71 8.72 41.47 47.34
C ASP A 71 7.95 40.21 47.81
N LEU A 72 7.89 39.15 46.99
CA LEU A 72 7.16 37.91 47.25
C LEU A 72 5.63 38.04 47.35
N THR A 73 5.08 39.23 47.11
CA THR A 73 3.64 39.46 47.03
C THR A 73 3.06 38.74 45.82
N THR A 74 2.00 37.96 46.02
CA THR A 74 1.31 37.24 44.94
C THR A 74 0.28 38.14 44.27
N TYR A 75 0.32 38.24 42.95
CA TYR A 75 -0.66 39.00 42.17
C TYR A 75 -1.16 38.19 40.97
N GLU A 76 -2.38 38.49 40.53
CA GLU A 76 -2.98 37.86 39.35
C GLU A 76 -2.70 38.69 38.10
N THR A 77 -2.22 38.04 37.05
CA THR A 77 -1.92 38.65 35.76
C THR A 77 -2.40 37.76 34.64
N TYR A 78 -2.64 38.33 33.46
CA TYR A 78 -2.98 37.53 32.29
C TYR A 78 -1.70 37.20 31.52
N SER A 79 -1.53 35.93 31.17
CA SER A 79 -0.45 35.46 30.31
C SER A 79 -1.00 34.93 28.98
N SER A 80 -0.60 35.56 27.87
CA SER A 80 -0.99 35.11 26.53
C SER A 80 -0.41 33.74 26.21
N TYR A 81 0.79 33.45 26.73
CA TYR A 81 1.48 32.17 26.57
C TYR A 81 0.72 31.03 27.23
N VAL A 82 0.29 31.20 28.48
CA VAL A 82 -0.47 30.16 29.20
C VAL A 82 -1.83 29.93 28.56
N ALA A 83 -2.54 30.99 28.15
CA ALA A 83 -3.80 30.85 27.41
C ALA A 83 -3.63 30.08 26.09
N GLN A 84 -2.57 30.38 25.34
CA GLN A 84 -2.25 29.68 24.08
C GLN A 84 -1.88 28.22 24.31
N SER A 85 -1.02 27.95 25.30
CA SER A 85 -0.57 26.61 25.67
C SER A 85 -1.75 25.73 26.10
N ASN A 86 -2.64 26.24 26.95
CA ASN A 86 -3.85 25.53 27.36
C ASN A 86 -4.75 25.13 26.18
N ILE A 87 -4.89 26.02 25.18
CA ILE A 87 -5.68 25.71 23.98
C ILE A 87 -4.99 24.64 23.13
N GLN A 88 -3.68 24.78 22.92
CA GLN A 88 -2.91 23.81 22.16
C GLN A 88 -2.96 22.42 22.81
N GLN A 89 -2.75 22.33 24.12
CA GLN A 89 -2.88 21.07 24.86
C GLN A 89 -4.28 20.48 24.80
N ASN A 90 -5.33 21.30 24.79
CA ASN A 90 -6.69 20.83 24.64
C ASN A 90 -6.97 20.31 23.22
N TRP A 91 -6.39 20.94 22.19
CA TRP A 91 -6.46 20.44 20.81
C TRP A 91 -5.68 19.14 20.64
N GLU A 92 -4.49 19.04 21.23
CA GLU A 92 -3.69 17.82 21.27
C GLU A 92 -4.43 16.68 21.98
N ARG A 93 -5.07 16.98 23.13
CA ARG A 93 -5.88 16.02 23.90
C ARG A 93 -7.12 15.53 23.16
N LYS A 94 -7.75 16.35 22.33
CA LYS A 94 -8.90 15.93 21.52
C LYS A 94 -8.52 14.89 20.46
N GLY A 95 -7.24 14.83 20.07
CA GLY A 95 -6.79 14.01 18.96
C GLY A 95 -7.36 14.49 17.62
N LEU A 96 -6.90 13.85 16.53
CA LEU A 96 -7.60 13.98 15.26
C LEU A 96 -8.82 13.07 15.27
N GLU A 97 -9.98 13.62 14.91
CA GLU A 97 -11.13 12.78 14.61
C GLU A 97 -10.77 11.79 13.51
N LEU A 98 -11.14 10.52 13.71
CA LEU A 98 -10.95 9.50 12.70
C LEU A 98 -11.84 9.86 11.51
N LYS A 99 -11.28 9.89 10.30
CA LYS A 99 -12.02 10.03 9.03
C LYS A 99 -13.11 8.99 8.84
N ILE A 100 -12.93 7.78 9.42
CA ILE A 100 -13.98 6.75 9.40
C ILE A 100 -15.11 7.05 10.39
N GLY A 101 -14.87 7.88 11.41
CA GLY A 101 -15.85 8.26 12.41
C GLY A 101 -16.58 7.05 12.99
N ASN A 102 -17.91 7.08 12.89
CA ASN A 102 -18.81 6.00 13.33
C ASN A 102 -19.26 5.09 12.17
N ASP A 103 -18.53 5.05 11.05
CA ASP A 103 -18.85 4.22 9.90
C ASP A 103 -18.41 2.76 10.13
N HIS A 104 -19.15 2.07 10.99
CA HIS A 104 -18.89 0.69 11.36
C HIS A 104 -19.00 -0.26 10.16
N LYS A 105 -19.86 0.05 9.17
CA LYS A 105 -20.01 -0.76 7.97
C LYS A 105 -18.75 -0.74 7.11
N LEU A 106 -18.19 0.45 6.85
CA LEU A 106 -16.92 0.57 6.15
C LEU A 106 -15.78 -0.10 6.94
N CYS A 107 -15.78 0.04 8.26
CA CYS A 107 -14.79 -0.58 9.13
C CYS A 107 -14.79 -2.12 9.00
N SER A 108 -15.96 -2.75 9.15
CA SER A 108 -16.11 -4.21 9.03
C SER A 108 -15.73 -4.72 7.64
N GLU A 109 -16.07 -4.00 6.58
CA GLU A 109 -15.72 -4.42 5.22
C GLU A 109 -14.21 -4.32 4.94
N ILE A 110 -13.54 -3.28 5.46
CA ILE A 110 -12.08 -3.17 5.39
C ILE A 110 -11.43 -4.32 6.19
N GLU A 111 -11.90 -4.61 7.40
CA GLU A 111 -11.37 -5.73 8.19
C GLU A 111 -11.53 -7.06 7.47
N ARG A 112 -12.70 -7.32 6.89
CA ARG A 112 -12.98 -8.53 6.12
C ARG A 112 -11.98 -8.72 4.98
N LEU A 113 -11.72 -7.66 4.20
CA LEU A 113 -10.77 -7.71 3.08
C LEU A 113 -9.29 -7.80 3.53
N LEU A 114 -8.95 -7.20 4.68
CA LEU A 114 -7.61 -7.27 5.26
C LEU A 114 -7.33 -8.65 5.88
N LEU A 115 -8.32 -9.32 6.47
CA LEU A 115 -8.16 -10.67 7.01
C LEU A 115 -8.21 -11.72 5.90
N GLY A 116 -9.09 -11.51 4.92
CA GLY A 116 -9.27 -12.37 3.76
C GLY A 116 -9.90 -13.72 4.11
N GLU A 117 -9.90 -14.61 3.11
CA GLU A 117 -10.50 -15.94 3.21
C GLU A 117 -9.48 -16.97 3.69
N GLU A 118 -9.90 -17.87 4.58
CA GLU A 118 -9.05 -18.95 5.06
C GLU A 118 -8.85 -20.04 4.01
N MET A 119 -7.66 -20.63 4.03
CA MET A 119 -7.25 -21.69 3.12
C MET A 119 -6.62 -22.83 3.92
N PRO A 120 -6.81 -24.10 3.53
CA PRO A 120 -6.29 -25.25 4.29
C PRO A 120 -4.75 -25.29 4.38
N SER A 121 -4.06 -25.08 3.27
CA SER A 121 -2.61 -25.34 3.15
C SER A 121 -1.77 -24.09 2.89
N ILE A 122 -2.39 -22.94 2.65
CA ILE A 122 -1.73 -21.66 2.34
C ILE A 122 -2.26 -20.55 3.24
N ASN A 123 -1.55 -19.42 3.31
CA ASN A 123 -2.02 -18.28 4.09
C ASN A 123 -3.31 -17.69 3.51
N ARG A 124 -4.10 -17.03 4.38
CA ARG A 124 -5.35 -16.35 4.02
C ARG A 124 -5.20 -15.46 2.78
N LEU A 125 -6.13 -15.60 1.83
CA LEU A 125 -6.19 -14.80 0.61
C LEU A 125 -6.79 -13.45 0.92
N ARG A 126 -5.92 -12.43 1.05
CA ARG A 126 -6.26 -11.11 1.58
C ARG A 126 -5.72 -9.97 0.74
N TYR A 127 -6.36 -8.82 0.87
CA TYR A 127 -6.04 -7.61 0.12
C TYR A 127 -5.05 -6.73 0.90
N SER A 128 -4.23 -5.98 0.16
CA SER A 128 -3.47 -4.86 0.70
C SER A 128 -4.38 -3.64 0.86
N PRO A 129 -4.07 -2.70 1.77
CA PRO A 129 -4.81 -1.43 1.85
C PRO A 129 -4.95 -0.69 0.51
N GLU A 130 -3.91 -0.69 -0.33
CA GLU A 130 -4.00 -0.11 -1.68
C GLU A 130 -5.01 -0.87 -2.55
N ALA A 131 -5.00 -2.21 -2.51
CA ALA A 131 -5.92 -3.02 -3.29
C ALA A 131 -7.37 -2.91 -2.81
N ILE A 132 -7.60 -2.70 -1.51
CA ILE A 132 -8.93 -2.43 -0.94
C ILE A 132 -9.50 -1.14 -1.52
N VAL A 133 -8.72 -0.05 -1.50
CA VAL A 133 -9.16 1.22 -2.08
C VAL A 133 -9.45 1.06 -3.57
N MET A 134 -8.56 0.43 -4.33
CA MET A 134 -8.80 0.16 -5.75
C MET A 134 -10.04 -0.72 -5.99
N HIS A 135 -10.29 -1.70 -5.11
CA HIS A 135 -11.48 -2.53 -5.17
C HIS A 135 -12.76 -1.72 -4.94
N PHE A 136 -12.79 -0.81 -3.96
CA PHE A 136 -13.94 0.05 -3.70
C PHE A 136 -14.16 1.11 -4.77
N GLU A 137 -13.10 1.71 -5.32
CA GLU A 137 -13.24 2.66 -6.44
C GLU A 137 -13.87 1.99 -7.66
N LYS A 138 -13.57 0.72 -7.91
CA LYS A 138 -14.09 -0.01 -9.07
C LYS A 138 -15.48 -0.60 -8.85
N ASN A 139 -15.74 -1.20 -7.69
CA ASN A 139 -16.99 -1.92 -7.42
C ASN A 139 -18.02 -1.09 -6.64
N GLY A 140 -17.66 0.14 -6.28
CA GLY A 140 -18.44 0.97 -5.38
C GLY A 140 -17.99 0.80 -3.93
N TRP A 141 -17.99 1.92 -3.21
CA TRP A 141 -17.72 1.93 -1.79
C TRP A 141 -18.97 1.51 -0.99
N PRO A 142 -18.79 0.89 0.19
CA PRO A 142 -19.91 0.40 0.99
C PRO A 142 -20.80 1.51 1.59
N THR A 143 -20.27 2.73 1.71
CA THR A 143 -20.91 3.93 2.29
C THR A 143 -20.47 5.20 1.54
N ALA A 144 -20.87 6.40 1.99
CA ALA A 144 -20.43 7.69 1.41
C ALA A 144 -19.01 8.09 1.84
N THR A 145 -18.50 7.53 2.94
CA THR A 145 -17.18 7.84 3.48
C THR A 145 -16.08 7.36 2.53
N ARG A 146 -15.06 8.20 2.30
CA ARG A 146 -13.92 7.89 1.43
C ARG A 146 -12.62 8.05 2.19
N ILE A 147 -11.76 7.03 2.14
CA ILE A 147 -10.44 7.06 2.78
C ILE A 147 -9.36 6.57 1.82
N CYS A 148 -8.14 7.09 1.93
CA CYS A 148 -7.03 6.62 1.11
C CYS A 148 -6.31 5.44 1.78
N ALA A 149 -5.51 4.70 1.01
CA ALA A 149 -4.76 3.54 1.51
C ALA A 149 -3.84 3.90 2.68
N ARG A 150 -3.25 5.10 2.66
CA ARG A 150 -2.43 5.62 3.76
C ARG A 150 -3.22 5.76 5.06
N THR A 151 -4.48 6.17 4.99
CA THR A 151 -5.35 6.24 6.17
C THR A 151 -5.62 4.84 6.73
N ILE A 152 -5.87 3.84 5.88
CA ILE A 152 -6.05 2.45 6.33
C ILE A 152 -4.77 1.93 7.00
N TYR A 153 -3.58 2.17 6.42
CA TYR A 153 -2.30 1.82 7.05
C TYR A 153 -2.16 2.46 8.44
N ASN A 154 -2.41 3.76 8.56
CA ASN A 154 -2.34 4.46 9.84
C ASN A 154 -3.33 3.88 10.87
N TYR A 155 -4.53 3.49 10.44
CA TYR A 155 -5.54 2.91 11.32
C TYR A 155 -5.17 1.52 11.82
N VAL A 156 -4.53 0.70 10.99
CA VAL A 156 -3.94 -0.57 11.47
C VAL A 156 -2.79 -0.30 12.45
N GLU A 157 -2.00 0.75 12.23
CA GLU A 157 -0.91 1.11 13.14
C GLU A 157 -1.37 1.69 14.47
N GLN A 158 -2.52 2.36 14.49
CA GLN A 158 -3.19 2.96 15.65
C GLN A 158 -4.18 1.99 16.33
N GLU A 159 -4.26 0.74 15.87
CA GLU A 159 -5.16 -0.29 16.43
C GLU A 159 -6.64 0.14 16.42
N VAL A 160 -7.04 0.90 15.40
CA VAL A 160 -8.43 1.33 15.19
C VAL A 160 -9.32 0.15 14.76
N PHE A 161 -8.74 -0.80 14.04
CA PHE A 161 -9.39 -2.05 13.67
C PHE A 161 -9.23 -3.07 14.80
N LEU A 162 -10.35 -3.63 15.26
CA LEU A 162 -10.41 -4.56 16.38
C LEU A 162 -9.68 -5.88 16.08
N ASN A 163 -9.85 -6.39 14.86
CA ASN A 163 -9.41 -7.74 14.49
C ASN A 163 -8.14 -7.77 13.65
N VAL A 164 -7.63 -6.60 13.25
CA VAL A 164 -6.51 -6.47 12.30
C VAL A 164 -5.31 -5.87 12.98
N THR A 165 -4.17 -6.53 12.84
CA THR A 165 -2.89 -6.06 13.37
C THR A 165 -1.88 -5.83 12.24
N ARG A 166 -0.73 -5.25 12.58
CA ARG A 166 0.40 -5.10 11.63
C ARG A 166 0.88 -6.43 11.05
N LYS A 167 0.61 -7.57 11.69
CA LYS A 167 1.01 -8.90 11.22
C LYS A 167 0.21 -9.36 9.99
N ASP A 168 -0.99 -8.80 9.84
CA ASP A 168 -1.93 -9.12 8.76
C ASP A 168 -1.59 -8.33 7.49
N LEU A 169 -0.89 -7.21 7.62
CA LEU A 169 -0.44 -6.39 6.50
C LEU A 169 0.61 -7.09 5.62
N PRO A 170 0.61 -6.79 4.30
CA PRO A 170 1.65 -7.24 3.40
C PRO A 170 3.06 -6.92 3.90
N ARG A 171 3.92 -7.94 3.91
CA ARG A 171 5.32 -7.87 4.38
C ARG A 171 5.49 -7.45 5.85
N LYS A 172 4.42 -7.38 6.64
CA LYS A 172 4.44 -7.07 8.08
C LYS A 172 5.23 -5.79 8.42
N GLY A 173 5.20 -4.79 7.52
CA GLY A 173 5.98 -3.54 7.66
C GLY A 173 7.50 -3.69 7.46
N ALA A 174 8.02 -4.88 7.18
CA ALA A 174 9.45 -5.11 7.05
C ALA A 174 9.99 -4.77 5.64
N ARG A 175 11.08 -3.99 5.59
CA ARG A 175 11.93 -3.86 4.39
C ARG A 175 12.98 -4.97 4.42
N LYS A 176 13.07 -5.77 3.36
CA LYS A 176 14.16 -6.75 3.23
C LYS A 176 15.50 -6.02 3.05
N LYS A 177 16.45 -6.27 3.96
CA LYS A 177 17.87 -5.95 3.71
C LYS A 177 18.40 -6.90 2.64
N ARG A 178 18.95 -6.36 1.54
CA ARG A 178 19.69 -7.16 0.56
C ARG A 178 21.00 -7.60 1.21
N ARG A 179 21.21 -8.91 1.36
CA ARG A 179 22.53 -9.48 1.65
C ARG A 179 23.13 -9.94 0.31
N TYR A 180 24.35 -9.48 0.03
CA TYR A 180 25.12 -9.97 -1.10
C TYR A 180 25.57 -11.41 -0.82
N ARG A 181 25.42 -12.30 -1.80
CA ARG A 181 25.88 -13.69 -1.72
C ARG A 181 26.82 -13.93 -2.90
N ARG A 182 27.96 -14.56 -2.65
CA ARG A 182 28.90 -15.02 -3.69
C ARG A 182 28.29 -16.25 -4.39
N ILE A 183 28.29 -16.27 -5.73
CA ILE A 183 27.56 -17.27 -6.53
C ILE A 183 28.51 -17.90 -7.57
N GLU A 184 28.42 -19.23 -7.71
CA GLU A 184 29.13 -20.05 -8.69
C GLU A 184 28.55 -19.91 -10.12
N LYS A 185 29.39 -20.11 -11.13
CA LYS A 185 28.99 -20.10 -12.55
C LYS A 185 28.19 -21.37 -12.87
N ARG A 186 26.95 -21.20 -13.34
CA ARG A 186 26.13 -22.32 -13.86
C ARG A 186 26.39 -22.54 -15.35
N LEU A 187 26.30 -23.79 -15.79
CA LEU A 187 26.41 -24.20 -17.20
C LEU A 187 25.31 -23.52 -18.04
N SER A 188 25.70 -22.97 -19.19
CA SER A 188 24.80 -22.34 -20.15
C SER A 188 25.05 -22.95 -21.53
N PRO A 189 24.02 -23.43 -22.25
CA PRO A 189 24.17 -23.87 -23.63
C PRO A 189 24.64 -22.71 -24.52
N PRO A 190 25.57 -22.95 -25.46
CA PRO A 190 26.09 -21.91 -26.35
C PRO A 190 25.04 -21.40 -27.36
N ASP A 191 24.16 -22.27 -27.89
CA ASP A 191 23.29 -21.95 -29.05
C ASP A 191 21.89 -21.42 -28.71
N LYS A 192 21.70 -20.83 -27.54
CA LYS A 192 20.36 -20.40 -27.10
C LYS A 192 20.04 -18.96 -27.54
N LYS A 193 18.77 -18.69 -27.86
CA LYS A 193 18.30 -17.33 -28.14
C LYS A 193 18.38 -16.46 -26.89
N ARG A 194 19.18 -15.40 -26.96
CA ARG A 194 19.32 -14.41 -25.88
C ARG A 194 18.17 -13.42 -25.85
N ILE A 195 17.93 -12.84 -24.68
CA ILE A 195 16.90 -11.84 -24.43
C ILE A 195 17.00 -10.60 -25.34
N GLU A 196 18.19 -10.29 -25.85
CA GLU A 196 18.44 -9.18 -26.81
C GLU A 196 17.71 -9.38 -28.14
N HIS A 197 17.44 -10.64 -28.52
CA HIS A 197 16.76 -10.97 -29.77
C HIS A 197 15.23 -11.06 -29.60
N ARG A 198 14.70 -10.68 -28.43
CA ARG A 198 13.25 -10.70 -28.21
C ARG A 198 12.55 -9.65 -29.05
N PRO A 199 11.28 -9.86 -29.43
CA PRO A 199 10.50 -8.84 -30.11
C PRO A 199 10.43 -7.55 -29.28
N GLU A 200 10.56 -6.40 -29.93
CA GLU A 200 10.52 -5.09 -29.26
C GLU A 200 9.22 -4.88 -28.46
N ALA A 201 8.09 -5.41 -28.96
CA ALA A 201 6.81 -5.35 -28.28
C ALA A 201 6.82 -6.04 -26.89
N SER A 202 7.68 -7.05 -26.69
CA SER A 202 7.92 -7.72 -25.40
C SER A 202 8.70 -6.82 -24.43
N GLU A 203 9.73 -6.12 -24.94
CA GLU A 203 10.54 -5.18 -24.16
C GLU A 203 9.66 -4.03 -23.64
N LEU A 204 8.97 -3.38 -24.58
CA LEU A 204 8.13 -2.22 -24.33
C LEU A 204 6.78 -2.58 -23.67
N ARG A 205 6.48 -3.87 -23.51
CA ARG A 205 5.23 -4.38 -22.93
C ARG A 205 4.01 -3.78 -23.64
N LYS A 206 4.01 -3.82 -24.96
CA LYS A 206 2.98 -3.20 -25.81
C LYS A 206 1.87 -4.17 -26.23
N GLU A 207 2.11 -5.48 -26.15
CA GLU A 207 1.14 -6.49 -26.53
C GLU A 207 1.14 -7.71 -25.61
N ARG A 208 0.04 -8.45 -25.66
CA ARG A 208 -0.08 -9.77 -25.02
C ARG A 208 0.73 -10.82 -25.78
N GLY A 209 1.04 -11.89 -25.07
CA GLY A 209 1.64 -13.09 -25.64
C GLY A 209 3.12 -13.23 -25.36
N HIS A 210 3.69 -12.26 -24.63
CA HIS A 210 5.06 -12.29 -24.19
C HIS A 210 5.13 -12.62 -22.72
N TRP A 211 5.44 -13.88 -22.42
CA TRP A 211 5.42 -14.41 -21.06
C TRP A 211 6.83 -14.49 -20.49
N GLU A 212 6.96 -14.32 -19.19
CA GLU A 212 8.13 -14.76 -18.45
C GLU A 212 7.76 -16.06 -17.72
N MET A 213 8.66 -17.05 -17.68
CA MET A 213 8.43 -18.35 -17.05
C MET A 213 9.49 -18.65 -15.98
N ASP A 214 9.07 -19.17 -14.83
CA ASP A 214 9.94 -19.46 -13.69
C ASP A 214 9.48 -20.68 -12.89
N CYS A 215 10.40 -21.25 -12.11
CA CYS A 215 10.09 -22.29 -11.12
C CYS A 215 10.27 -21.76 -9.69
N ILE A 216 9.23 -21.95 -8.87
CA ILE A 216 9.28 -21.71 -7.42
C ILE A 216 9.47 -23.04 -6.71
N GLU A 217 10.64 -23.22 -6.10
CA GLU A 217 11.01 -24.44 -5.37
C GLU A 217 10.23 -24.62 -4.05
N SER A 218 10.01 -25.88 -3.67
CA SER A 218 9.55 -26.25 -2.33
C SER A 218 10.70 -26.17 -1.30
N ILE A 219 10.50 -26.74 -0.12
CA ILE A 219 11.59 -27.06 0.81
C ILE A 219 12.58 -28.03 0.18
N LYS A 220 13.84 -28.02 0.64
CA LYS A 220 14.92 -28.85 0.08
C LYS A 220 14.60 -30.36 0.02
N SER A 221 13.80 -30.88 0.96
CA SER A 221 13.41 -32.30 1.01
C SER A 221 12.24 -32.65 0.10
N ASP A 222 11.68 -31.68 -0.61
CA ASP A 222 10.53 -31.85 -1.48
C ASP A 222 10.88 -31.39 -2.90
N TYR A 223 10.84 -32.33 -3.83
CA TYR A 223 11.17 -32.07 -5.22
C TYR A 223 10.09 -31.31 -5.99
N THR A 224 8.88 -31.19 -5.43
CA THR A 224 7.80 -30.47 -6.11
C THR A 224 8.13 -28.98 -6.26
N CYS A 225 7.61 -28.36 -7.31
CA CYS A 225 7.78 -26.94 -7.56
C CYS A 225 6.50 -26.35 -8.17
N LEU A 226 6.38 -25.02 -8.15
CA LEU A 226 5.37 -24.31 -8.94
C LEU A 226 6.03 -23.74 -10.19
N LEU A 227 5.57 -24.17 -11.36
CA LEU A 227 5.85 -23.49 -12.61
C LEU A 227 4.93 -22.29 -12.73
N THR A 228 5.52 -21.12 -12.90
CA THR A 228 4.80 -19.84 -13.01
C THR A 228 5.04 -19.26 -14.39
N LEU A 229 3.99 -18.72 -15.00
CA LEU A 229 4.10 -17.88 -16.19
C LEU A 229 3.37 -16.57 -15.92
N VAL A 230 3.95 -15.44 -16.34
CA VAL A 230 3.28 -14.13 -16.28
C VAL A 230 3.40 -13.39 -17.61
N ASP A 231 2.28 -12.88 -18.12
CA ASP A 231 2.28 -12.03 -19.30
C ASP A 231 2.88 -10.66 -18.95
N ARG A 232 3.78 -10.14 -19.80
CA ARG A 232 4.48 -8.88 -19.56
C ARG A 232 3.58 -7.65 -19.74
N TYR A 233 2.48 -7.76 -20.48
CA TYR A 233 1.53 -6.68 -20.71
C TYR A 233 0.36 -6.73 -19.73
N SER A 234 -0.48 -7.77 -19.80
CA SER A 234 -1.72 -7.90 -19.02
C SER A 234 -1.48 -8.28 -17.56
N ARG A 235 -0.31 -8.86 -17.27
CA ARG A 235 0.05 -9.42 -15.95
C ARG A 235 -0.81 -10.60 -15.53
N GLU A 236 -1.54 -11.19 -16.46
CA GLU A 236 -2.18 -12.49 -16.31
C GLU A 236 -1.10 -13.49 -15.89
N CYS A 237 -1.38 -14.29 -14.85
CA CYS A 237 -0.49 -15.34 -14.41
C CYS A 237 -1.12 -16.71 -14.52
N LEU A 238 -0.28 -17.69 -14.77
CA LEU A 238 -0.60 -19.12 -14.71
C LEU A 238 0.33 -19.80 -13.72
N ILE A 239 -0.21 -20.63 -12.85
CA ILE A 239 0.52 -21.32 -11.79
C ILE A 239 0.20 -22.80 -11.86
N PHE A 240 1.23 -23.61 -12.04
CA PHE A 240 1.10 -25.06 -12.16
C PHE A 240 1.98 -25.78 -11.16
N LYS A 241 1.38 -26.66 -10.36
CA LYS A 241 2.15 -27.56 -9.51
C LYS A 241 2.78 -28.68 -10.34
N LEU A 242 4.10 -28.81 -10.27
CA LEU A 242 4.88 -29.87 -10.90
C LEU A 242 5.40 -30.86 -9.87
N ARG A 243 5.58 -32.13 -10.29
CA ARG A 243 6.13 -33.20 -9.45
C ARG A 243 7.61 -33.00 -9.15
N ARG A 244 8.36 -32.43 -10.10
CA ARG A 244 9.78 -32.14 -10.00
C ARG A 244 10.14 -30.90 -10.83
N GLN A 245 11.12 -30.13 -10.37
CA GLN A 245 11.79 -29.12 -11.19
C GLN A 245 12.75 -29.80 -12.17
N SER A 246 12.22 -30.33 -13.27
CA SER A 246 12.99 -31.00 -14.32
C SER A 246 12.52 -30.58 -15.71
N GLN A 247 13.41 -30.67 -16.70
CA GLN A 247 13.11 -30.39 -18.11
C GLN A 247 11.90 -31.20 -18.59
N GLU A 248 11.86 -32.50 -18.27
CA GLU A 248 10.76 -33.39 -18.61
C GLU A 248 9.42 -32.91 -18.01
N SER A 249 9.41 -32.48 -16.74
CA SER A 249 8.19 -32.03 -16.07
C SER A 249 7.66 -30.72 -16.68
N VAL A 250 8.56 -29.79 -16.99
CA VAL A 250 8.22 -28.54 -17.67
C VAL A 250 7.68 -28.82 -19.07
N LEU A 251 8.41 -29.59 -19.88
CA LEU A 251 8.00 -29.94 -21.24
C LEU A 251 6.66 -30.67 -21.26
N ARG A 252 6.45 -31.65 -20.37
CA ARG A 252 5.17 -32.35 -20.22
C ARG A 252 4.04 -31.38 -19.93
N LYS A 253 4.28 -30.37 -19.09
CA LYS A 253 3.25 -29.39 -18.77
C LYS A 253 2.94 -28.48 -19.95
N ILE A 254 3.95 -27.98 -20.66
CA ILE A 254 3.77 -27.17 -21.88
C ILE A 254 3.02 -27.97 -22.96
N ASN A 255 3.39 -29.25 -23.16
CA ASN A 255 2.67 -30.18 -24.05
C ASN A 255 1.19 -30.33 -23.66
N GLY A 256 0.91 -30.52 -22.37
CA GLY A 256 -0.45 -30.61 -21.87
C GLY A 256 -1.26 -29.33 -22.11
N LEU A 257 -0.65 -28.16 -21.97
CA LEU A 257 -1.30 -26.88 -22.25
C LEU A 257 -1.64 -26.73 -23.74
N GLU A 258 -0.70 -27.03 -24.64
CA GLU A 258 -0.96 -26.98 -26.08
C GLU A 258 -2.08 -27.96 -26.49
N ARG A 259 -2.07 -29.18 -25.97
CA ARG A 259 -3.16 -30.16 -26.20
C ARG A 259 -4.51 -29.66 -25.72
N LYS A 260 -4.56 -29.02 -24.55
CA LYS A 260 -5.81 -28.50 -23.98
C LYS A 260 -6.37 -27.30 -24.76
N MET A 261 -5.51 -26.42 -25.24
CA MET A 261 -5.92 -25.16 -25.88
C MET A 261 -6.03 -25.25 -27.41
N GLY A 262 -5.36 -26.23 -28.01
CA GLY A 262 -5.17 -26.32 -29.45
C GLY A 262 -4.03 -25.44 -29.96
N ARG A 263 -3.51 -25.79 -31.14
CA ARG A 263 -2.32 -25.18 -31.75
C ARG A 263 -2.47 -23.67 -31.97
N LYS A 264 -3.61 -23.22 -32.51
CA LYS A 264 -3.84 -21.81 -32.86
C LYS A 264 -3.86 -20.94 -31.60
N SER A 265 -4.74 -21.27 -30.66
CA SER A 265 -4.90 -20.55 -29.39
C SER A 265 -3.62 -20.55 -28.55
N PHE A 266 -2.85 -21.65 -28.57
CA PHE A 266 -1.56 -21.68 -27.87
C PHE A 266 -0.57 -20.68 -28.46
N ARG A 267 -0.41 -20.64 -29.79
CA ARG A 267 0.50 -19.70 -30.46
C ARG A 267 0.09 -18.24 -30.25
N GLU A 268 -1.20 -17.95 -30.30
CA GLU A 268 -1.74 -16.61 -30.03
C GLU A 268 -1.51 -16.20 -28.58
N LYS A 269 -1.72 -17.12 -27.64
CA LYS A 269 -1.52 -16.87 -26.21
C LYS A 269 -0.05 -16.79 -25.82
N PHE A 270 0.85 -17.59 -26.39
CA PHE A 270 2.26 -17.68 -26.03
C PHE A 270 3.16 -17.40 -27.24
N LYS A 271 3.19 -16.16 -27.71
CA LYS A 271 4.07 -15.73 -28.81
C LYS A 271 5.55 -15.94 -28.47
N SER A 272 5.96 -15.56 -27.26
CA SER A 272 7.31 -15.81 -26.74
C SER A 272 7.31 -16.08 -25.25
N ILE A 273 8.26 -16.89 -24.77
CA ILE A 273 8.48 -17.14 -23.35
C ILE A 273 9.94 -16.84 -23.00
N THR A 274 10.16 -15.95 -22.02
CA THR A 274 11.47 -15.64 -21.48
C THR A 274 11.73 -16.45 -20.20
N VAL A 275 12.84 -17.20 -20.19
CA VAL A 275 13.30 -18.02 -19.06
C VAL A 275 14.68 -17.54 -18.59
N ASP A 276 15.17 -18.12 -17.50
CA ASP A 276 16.50 -17.89 -16.96
C ASP A 276 17.37 -19.08 -17.33
N ASN A 277 18.58 -19.10 -16.79
CA ASN A 277 19.56 -20.14 -17.09
C ASN A 277 19.41 -21.34 -16.13
N GLY A 278 18.18 -21.59 -15.65
CA GLY A 278 17.83 -22.77 -14.86
C GLY A 278 18.01 -24.05 -15.66
N SER A 279 18.46 -25.12 -15.00
CA SER A 279 18.71 -26.41 -15.64
C SER A 279 17.42 -27.08 -16.12
N GLU A 280 16.28 -26.73 -15.53
CA GLU A 280 14.94 -27.16 -15.92
C GLU A 280 14.48 -26.58 -17.26
N PHE A 281 15.13 -25.53 -17.76
CA PHE A 281 14.75 -24.87 -19.01
C PHE A 281 15.72 -25.13 -20.15
N LEU A 282 16.72 -26.02 -19.99
CA LEU A 282 17.74 -26.25 -21.03
C LEU A 282 17.19 -26.88 -22.32
N ASP A 283 16.08 -27.62 -22.23
CA ASP A 283 15.45 -28.27 -23.39
C ASP A 283 14.54 -27.31 -24.18
N TRP A 284 15.06 -26.15 -24.55
CA TRP A 284 14.29 -25.13 -25.27
C TRP A 284 13.85 -25.56 -26.66
N LYS A 285 14.61 -26.43 -27.34
CA LYS A 285 14.27 -26.93 -28.67
C LYS A 285 12.94 -27.67 -28.65
N ASN A 286 12.75 -28.58 -27.70
CA ASN A 286 11.48 -29.30 -27.55
C ASN A 286 10.35 -28.41 -27.00
N MET A 287 10.67 -27.41 -26.17
CA MET A 287 9.68 -26.42 -25.72
C MET A 287 9.16 -25.56 -26.90
N GLU A 288 10.03 -25.16 -27.83
CA GLU A 288 9.63 -24.43 -29.04
C GLU A 288 8.86 -25.32 -30.03
N GLN A 289 9.18 -26.61 -30.14
CA GLN A 289 8.57 -27.52 -31.13
C GLN A 289 7.15 -27.89 -30.74
N SER A 290 6.13 -27.75 -31.61
CA SER A 290 4.74 -28.15 -31.31
C SER A 290 4.60 -29.67 -31.07
N VAL A 291 3.74 -30.06 -30.12
CA VAL A 291 3.37 -31.47 -29.91
C VAL A 291 2.22 -31.92 -30.82
N LEU A 292 1.58 -30.98 -31.51
CA LEU A 292 0.43 -31.20 -32.40
C LEU A 292 0.80 -31.03 -33.88
N SER A 293 2.01 -30.59 -34.20
CA SER A 293 2.44 -30.34 -35.58
C SER A 293 3.96 -30.35 -35.72
N LYS A 294 4.45 -30.42 -36.97
CA LYS A 294 5.89 -30.31 -37.26
C LYS A 294 6.47 -28.89 -37.09
N GLY A 295 5.65 -27.87 -36.81
CA GLY A 295 6.13 -26.48 -36.68
C GLY A 295 6.37 -26.03 -35.24
N LYS A 296 6.87 -24.80 -35.06
CA LYS A 296 7.07 -24.19 -33.72
C LYS A 296 5.74 -23.81 -33.05
N ARG A 297 5.61 -23.94 -31.74
CA ARG A 297 4.46 -23.47 -30.94
C ARG A 297 4.70 -22.12 -30.25
N THR A 298 5.96 -21.75 -30.01
CA THR A 298 6.38 -20.52 -29.34
C THR A 298 7.87 -20.28 -29.60
N GLU A 299 8.40 -19.15 -29.12
CA GLU A 299 9.82 -18.83 -29.09
C GLU A 299 10.34 -18.71 -27.66
N ILE A 300 11.45 -19.38 -27.35
CA ILE A 300 12.09 -19.34 -26.03
C ILE A 300 13.29 -18.41 -26.04
N TYR A 301 13.35 -17.47 -25.10
CA TYR A 301 14.47 -16.56 -24.91
C TYR A 301 15.06 -16.68 -23.51
N TYR A 302 16.37 -16.48 -23.38
CA TYR A 302 17.08 -16.56 -22.10
C TYR A 302 17.56 -15.20 -21.64
N ALA A 303 17.24 -14.86 -20.40
CA ALA A 303 17.82 -13.71 -19.71
C ALA A 303 19.34 -13.84 -19.57
N ARG A 304 20.03 -12.70 -19.52
CA ARG A 304 21.47 -12.69 -19.26
C ARG A 304 21.75 -13.27 -17.87
N ALA A 305 22.89 -13.94 -17.74
CA ALA A 305 23.33 -14.42 -16.44
C ALA A 305 23.42 -13.22 -15.46
N TYR A 306 22.99 -13.44 -14.22
CA TYR A 306 23.02 -12.45 -13.14
C TYR A 306 22.17 -11.19 -13.38
N SER A 307 21.30 -11.19 -14.39
CA SER A 307 20.50 -10.03 -14.77
C SER A 307 19.02 -10.21 -14.41
N SER A 308 18.75 -10.43 -13.11
CA SER A 308 17.42 -10.78 -12.64
C SER A 308 16.37 -9.67 -12.89
N TRP A 309 16.81 -8.41 -13.01
CA TRP A 309 15.98 -7.26 -13.37
C TRP A 309 15.35 -7.36 -14.77
N GLU A 310 15.94 -8.14 -15.69
CA GLU A 310 15.40 -8.33 -17.04
C GLU A 310 14.07 -9.12 -17.04
N ARG A 311 13.81 -9.83 -15.93
CA ARG A 311 12.60 -10.61 -15.63
C ARG A 311 11.85 -10.08 -14.41
N GLY A 312 11.72 -8.76 -14.30
CA GLY A 312 11.06 -8.12 -13.16
C GLY A 312 9.59 -8.52 -12.96
N SER A 313 8.91 -9.01 -14.00
CA SER A 313 7.51 -9.47 -13.90
C SER A 313 7.42 -10.76 -13.10
N ASN A 314 8.29 -11.73 -13.41
CA ASN A 314 8.43 -12.96 -12.65
C ASN A 314 8.88 -12.72 -11.21
N GLU A 315 9.85 -11.84 -10.99
CA GLU A 315 10.29 -11.53 -9.62
C GLU A 315 9.14 -10.99 -8.76
N ASN A 316 8.32 -10.10 -9.32
CA ASN A 316 7.16 -9.57 -8.64
C ASN A 316 6.07 -10.63 -8.39
N LEU A 317 5.75 -11.46 -9.40
CA LEU A 317 4.80 -12.56 -9.25
C LEU A 317 5.26 -13.56 -8.19
N ASN A 318 6.54 -13.99 -8.23
CA ASN A 318 7.11 -14.89 -7.24
C ASN A 318 7.03 -14.29 -5.84
N GLY A 319 7.33 -13.00 -5.69
CA GLY A 319 7.16 -12.30 -4.42
C GLY A 319 5.72 -12.31 -3.93
N PHE A 320 4.76 -12.17 -4.84
CA PHE A 320 3.33 -12.19 -4.53
C PHE A 320 2.85 -13.59 -4.14
N ILE A 321 3.23 -14.63 -4.88
CA ILE A 321 2.94 -16.03 -4.51
C ILE A 321 3.57 -16.36 -3.16
N ARG A 322 4.80 -15.92 -2.90
CA ARG A 322 5.50 -16.15 -1.62
C ARG A 322 4.89 -15.44 -0.42
N TYR A 323 4.01 -14.49 -0.64
CA TYR A 323 3.21 -13.90 0.42
C TYR A 323 2.17 -14.88 0.96
N PHE A 324 1.54 -15.64 0.07
CA PHE A 324 0.55 -16.67 0.42
C PHE A 324 1.17 -18.03 0.72
N ILE A 325 2.28 -18.36 0.06
CA ILE A 325 3.03 -19.59 0.20
C ILE A 325 4.45 -19.27 0.69
N PRO A 326 4.67 -19.10 2.01
CA PRO A 326 5.97 -18.74 2.54
C PRO A 326 7.11 -19.67 2.09
N LYS A 327 8.34 -19.16 2.12
CA LYS A 327 9.51 -20.04 2.03
C LYS A 327 9.51 -20.98 3.23
N GLY A 328 9.80 -22.27 3.00
CA GLY A 328 9.67 -23.28 4.06
C GLY A 328 8.39 -24.12 3.96
N THR A 329 7.44 -23.76 3.09
CA THR A 329 6.23 -24.57 2.87
C THR A 329 6.52 -25.76 1.96
N LYS A 330 6.03 -26.94 2.35
CA LYS A 330 6.10 -28.18 1.56
C LYS A 330 5.03 -28.17 0.47
N LEU A 331 5.39 -27.74 -0.73
CA LEU A 331 4.46 -27.65 -1.87
C LEU A 331 3.74 -28.97 -2.19
N LYS A 332 4.35 -30.13 -1.87
CA LYS A 332 3.70 -31.44 -2.03
C LYS A 332 2.36 -31.53 -1.28
N SER A 333 2.20 -30.88 -0.12
CA SER A 333 0.95 -30.92 0.67
C SER A 333 -0.14 -30.01 0.13
N ILE A 334 0.18 -28.98 -0.65
CA ILE A 334 -0.82 -28.03 -1.19
C ILE A 334 -1.54 -28.67 -2.38
N SER A 335 -2.87 -28.73 -2.38
CA SER A 335 -3.61 -29.34 -3.48
C SER A 335 -3.52 -28.52 -4.78
N ALA A 336 -3.74 -29.16 -5.94
CA ALA A 336 -3.80 -28.43 -7.21
C ALA A 336 -4.99 -27.46 -7.27
N ILE A 337 -6.07 -27.74 -6.54
CA ILE A 337 -7.26 -26.89 -6.42
C ILE A 337 -6.90 -25.60 -5.69
N GLU A 338 -6.20 -25.68 -4.55
CA GLU A 338 -5.76 -24.49 -3.81
C GLU A 338 -4.79 -23.63 -4.62
N ILE A 339 -3.90 -24.25 -5.40
CA ILE A 339 -3.03 -23.52 -6.32
C ILE A 339 -3.85 -22.78 -7.40
N LYS A 340 -4.92 -23.40 -7.89
CA LYS A 340 -5.82 -22.77 -8.87
C LYS A 340 -6.62 -21.61 -8.25
N GLN A 341 -7.13 -21.77 -7.03
CA GLN A 341 -7.78 -20.70 -6.28
C GLN A 341 -6.83 -19.51 -6.05
N LEU A 342 -5.57 -19.78 -5.71
CA LEU A 342 -4.54 -18.75 -5.60
C LEU A 342 -4.28 -18.03 -6.94
N GLU A 343 -4.19 -18.78 -8.04
CA GLU A 343 -4.03 -18.19 -9.38
C GLU A 343 -5.21 -17.26 -9.74
N GLU A 344 -6.44 -17.73 -9.53
CA GLU A 344 -7.66 -16.95 -9.79
C GLU A 344 -7.71 -15.69 -8.92
N PHE A 345 -7.40 -15.82 -7.63
CA PHE A 345 -7.30 -14.69 -6.72
C PHE A 345 -6.28 -13.66 -7.20
N ILE A 346 -5.07 -14.10 -7.56
CA ILE A 346 -4.01 -13.19 -8.05
C ILE A 346 -4.45 -12.50 -9.35
N ASN A 347 -5.13 -13.20 -10.26
CA ASN A 347 -5.63 -12.62 -11.51
C ASN A 347 -6.79 -11.64 -11.32
N LYS A 348 -7.63 -11.84 -10.30
CA LYS A 348 -8.71 -10.93 -9.85
C LYS A 348 -8.21 -9.77 -9.00
N TYR A 349 -7.01 -9.87 -8.45
CA TYR A 349 -6.44 -8.87 -7.56
C TYR A 349 -6.22 -7.51 -8.28
N PRO A 350 -6.78 -6.39 -7.77
CA PRO A 350 -6.56 -5.05 -8.31
C PRO A 350 -5.10 -4.62 -8.23
N ARG A 351 -4.53 -4.11 -9.35
CA ARG A 351 -3.11 -3.73 -9.41
C ARG A 351 -2.94 -2.28 -9.84
N LYS A 352 -2.12 -1.55 -9.11
CA LYS A 352 -1.78 -0.14 -9.43
C LYS A 352 -1.15 0.04 -10.81
N ILE A 353 -0.31 -0.92 -11.23
CA ILE A 353 0.31 -0.90 -12.57
C ILE A 353 -0.71 -1.02 -13.71
N LEU A 354 -1.92 -1.51 -13.41
CA LEU A 354 -3.04 -1.64 -14.35
C LEU A 354 -4.12 -0.58 -14.07
N GLY A 355 -3.75 0.54 -13.44
CA GLY A 355 -4.71 1.61 -13.11
C GLY A 355 -5.81 1.19 -12.13
N GLY A 356 -5.57 0.17 -11.29
CA GLY A 356 -6.57 -0.37 -10.38
C GLY A 356 -7.41 -1.50 -10.96
N CYS A 357 -7.23 -1.85 -12.24
CA CYS A 357 -7.82 -3.07 -12.80
C CYS A 357 -7.10 -4.33 -12.32
N SER A 358 -7.82 -5.45 -12.37
CA SER A 358 -7.27 -6.80 -12.24
C SER A 358 -6.70 -7.25 -13.59
N ALA A 359 -5.83 -8.26 -13.59
CA ALA A 359 -5.29 -8.81 -14.83
C ALA A 359 -6.39 -9.44 -15.71
N GLU A 360 -7.39 -10.05 -15.07
CA GLU A 360 -8.57 -10.61 -15.75
C GLU A 360 -9.37 -9.53 -16.49
N ASN A 361 -9.58 -8.37 -15.87
CA ASN A 361 -10.45 -7.31 -16.41
C ASN A 361 -9.71 -6.22 -17.18
N PHE A 362 -8.37 -6.26 -17.24
CA PHE A 362 -7.56 -5.22 -17.88
C PHE A 362 -7.90 -5.02 -19.37
N HIS A 363 -8.42 -6.06 -20.03
CA HIS A 363 -8.79 -6.00 -21.45
C HIS A 363 -10.19 -5.45 -21.72
N GLN A 364 -11.09 -5.40 -20.72
CA GLN A 364 -12.42 -4.81 -20.89
C GLN A 364 -12.40 -3.28 -20.84
N ALA A 365 -11.29 -2.67 -20.38
CA ALA A 365 -11.15 -1.22 -20.22
C ALA A 365 -10.25 -0.56 -21.29
N ALA A 366 -9.66 -1.35 -22.19
CA ALA A 366 -8.74 -0.89 -23.24
C ALA A 366 -9.31 -1.06 -24.66
N ALA A 367 -10.58 -1.45 -24.77
CA ALA A 367 -11.42 -1.38 -25.96
C ALA A 367 -12.52 -0.36 -25.66
#